data_AF-A0A0K8Q4W0-F1
#
_entry.id   AF-A0A0K8Q4W0-F1
#
_cell.length_a   1.000
_cell.length_b   1.000
_cell.length_c   1.000
_cell.angle_alpha   90.00
_cell.angle_beta   90.00
_cell.angle_gamma   90.00
#
_symmetry.space_group_name_H-M   'P 1'
#
loop_
_entity.id
_entity.type
_entity.pdbx_description
1 polymer ?
#
loop_
_entity_poly.entity_id
_entity_poly.type
_entity_poly.pdbx_seq_one_letter_code
_entity_poly.pdbx_strand_id
1 'polypeptide(L)' 'MRPMQHSSKLQNVRYELRGPILQAAKKMEAEGHRILKMNLATPRRLGWRPPNPWWST' A
#
# COMPACT_ATOMS: atom_id res chain seq x y z
N MET A 1 24.54 -8.28 -19.52
CA MET A 1 23.71 -7.23 -18.87
C MET A 1 24.49 -6.66 -17.71
N ARG A 2 24.55 -5.33 -17.52
CA ARG A 2 25.15 -4.73 -16.31
C ARG A 2 24.11 -4.74 -15.19
N PRO A 3 24.48 -5.10 -13.95
CA PRO A 3 23.57 -5.03 -12.82
C PRO A 3 23.21 -3.56 -12.54
N MET A 4 21.91 -3.26 -12.49
CA MET A 4 21.45 -1.94 -12.05
C MET A 4 21.59 -1.87 -10.53
N GLN A 5 22.41 -0.93 -10.05
CA GLN A 5 22.55 -0.67 -8.62
C GLN A 5 21.64 0.48 -8.19
N HIS A 6 21.03 0.35 -7.02
CA HIS A 6 20.23 1.42 -6.43
C HIS A 6 21.12 2.61 -6.03
N SER A 7 20.58 3.82 -6.14
CA SER A 7 21.26 5.03 -5.67
C SER A 7 21.51 4.96 -4.16
N SER A 8 22.67 5.44 -3.72
CA SER A 8 23.03 5.60 -2.30
C SER A 8 22.01 6.43 -1.52
N LYS A 9 21.30 7.36 -2.18
CA LYS A 9 20.25 8.20 -1.58
C LYS A 9 19.08 7.39 -1.01
N LEU A 10 18.88 6.16 -1.48
CA LEU A 10 17.77 5.30 -1.05
C LEU A 10 18.12 4.41 0.16
N GLN A 11 19.38 4.37 0.62
CA GLN A 11 19.82 3.45 1.67
C GLN A 11 19.02 3.58 2.98
N ASN A 12 18.54 4.79 3.30
CA ASN A 12 17.79 5.07 4.52
C ASN A 12 16.28 5.32 4.26
N VAL A 13 15.81 5.12 3.03
CA VAL A 13 14.38 5.30 2.70
C VAL A 13 13.62 4.04 3.09
N ARG A 14 12.75 4.15 4.09
CA ARG A 14 11.89 3.06 4.55
C ARG A 14 10.43 3.40 4.29
N TYR A 15 9.71 2.50 3.62
CA TYR A 15 8.27 2.60 3.43
C TYR A 15 7.56 1.45 4.12
N GLU A 16 7.46 1.54 5.44
CA GLU A 16 6.98 0.46 6.30
C GLU A 16 5.52 0.06 6.03
N LEU A 17 4.73 0.96 5.46
CA LEU A 17 3.34 0.69 5.05
C LEU A 17 3.23 -0.50 4.09
N ARG A 18 4.26 -0.74 3.26
CA ARG A 18 4.36 -1.92 2.37
C ARG A 18 5.49 -2.86 2.75
N GLY A 19 6.03 -2.71 3.96
CA GLY A 19 7.13 -3.49 4.48
C GLY A 19 6.70 -4.86 5.05
N PRO A 20 7.49 -5.42 5.97
CA PRO A 20 7.29 -6.79 6.49
C PRO A 20 5.94 -6.99 7.19
N ILE A 21 5.39 -5.93 7.80
CA ILE A 21 4.06 -5.97 8.44
C ILE A 21 2.97 -6.31 7.42
N LEU A 22 3.03 -5.75 6.21
CA LEU A 22 2.08 -6.08 5.15
C LEU A 22 2.22 -7.54 4.70
N GLN A 23 3.44 -8.08 4.67
CA GLN A 23 3.68 -9.47 4.32
C GLN A 23 3.11 -10.42 5.38
N ALA A 24 3.33 -10.12 6.67
CA ALA A 24 2.73 -10.86 7.77
C ALA A 24 1.19 -10.81 7.72
N ALA A 25 0.61 -9.63 7.48
CA ALA A 25 -0.84 -9.48 7.31
C ALA A 25 -1.39 -10.34 6.16
N LYS A 26 -0.70 -10.37 5.01
CA LYS A 26 -1.09 -11.22 3.88
C LYS A 26 -1.00 -12.71 4.20
N LYS A 27 0.01 -13.13 4.97
CA LYS A 27 0.15 -14.52 5.42
C LYS A 27 -1.04 -14.92 6.30
N MET A 28 -1.39 -14.08 7.28
CA MET A 28 -2.54 -14.30 8.13
C MET A 28 -3.86 -14.33 7.33
N GLU A 29 -4.01 -13.46 6.31
CA GLU A 29 -5.16 -13.51 5.40
C GLU A 29 -5.23 -14.84 4.62
N ALA A 30 -4.10 -15.38 4.16
CA ALA A 30 -4.04 -16.65 3.45
C ALA A 30 -4.34 -17.87 4.36
N GLU A 31 -4.03 -17.76 5.65
CA GLU A 31 -4.39 -18.73 6.69
C GLU A 31 -5.88 -18.66 7.08
N GLY A 32 -6.63 -17.70 6.52
CA GLY A 32 -8.07 -17.54 6.73
C GLY A 32 -8.44 -16.50 7.79
N HIS A 33 -7.48 -15.78 8.37
CA HIS A 33 -7.77 -14.73 9.34
C HIS A 33 -8.33 -13.48 8.67
N ARG A 34 -9.39 -12.92 9.25
CA ARG A 34 -9.91 -11.62 8.86
C ARG A 34 -9.05 -10.51 9.45
N ILE A 35 -8.27 -9.82 8.62
CA ILE A 35 -7.43 -8.69 9.02
C ILE A 35 -8.13 -7.36 8.71
N LEU A 36 -8.36 -6.54 9.74
CA LEU A 36 -8.86 -5.17 9.56
C LEU A 36 -7.70 -4.22 9.23
N LYS A 37 -7.69 -3.70 8.00
CA LYS A 37 -6.63 -2.81 7.50
C LYS A 37 -6.93 -1.36 7.89
N MET A 38 -6.52 -0.96 9.09
CA MET A 38 -6.63 0.43 9.58
C MET A 38 -5.44 1.30 9.18
N ASN A 39 -4.34 0.70 8.71
CA ASN A 39 -3.13 1.40 8.30
C ASN A 39 -3.25 2.10 6.93
N LEU A 40 -4.27 1.76 6.14
CA LEU A 40 -4.48 2.29 4.80
C LEU A 40 -5.72 3.18 4.77
N ALA A 41 -5.53 4.49 4.93
CA ALA A 41 -6.58 5.49 4.75
C ALA A 41 -6.87 5.72 3.25
N THR A 42 -7.29 4.68 2.53
CA THR A 42 -7.76 4.83 1.15
C THR A 42 -9.21 5.29 1.20
N PRO A 43 -9.57 6.48 0.65
CA PRO A 43 -10.94 7.00 0.72
C PRO A 43 -11.99 5.99 0.23
N ARG A 44 -11.68 5.25 -0.85
CA ARG A 44 -12.54 4.19 -1.38
C ARG A 44 -12.85 3.08 -0.38
N ARG A 45 -11.90 2.71 0.48
CA ARG A 45 -12.12 1.70 1.55
C ARG A 45 -13.02 2.23 2.67
N LEU A 46 -13.12 3.55 2.79
CA LEU A 46 -13.98 4.25 3.75
C LEU A 46 -15.34 4.64 3.14
N GLY A 47 -15.68 4.13 1.96
CA GLY A 47 -16.95 4.43 1.29
C GLY A 47 -16.98 5.80 0.58
N TRP A 48 -15.86 6.52 0.54
CA TRP A 48 -15.79 7.77 -0.21
C TRP A 48 -15.75 7.50 -1.71
N ARG A 49 -16.62 8.17 -2.45
CA ARG A 49 -16.59 8.22 -3.92
C ARG A 49 -16.08 9.59 -4.36
N PRO A 50 -15.25 9.65 -5.42
CA PRO A 50 -14.91 10.93 -6.01
C PRO A 50 -16.19 11.64 -6.48
N PRO A 51 -16.25 12.97 -6.37
CA PRO A 51 -17.35 13.74 -6.93
C PRO A 51 -17.44 13.57 -8.45
N ASN A 52 -18.58 13.93 -9.03
CA ASN A 52 -18.74 13.93 -10.48
C ASN A 52 -17.60 14.74 -11.12
N PRO A 53 -16.95 14.21 -12.16
CA PRO A 53 -15.86 14.93 -12.79
C PRO A 53 -16.30 16.25 -13.41
N TRP A 54 -15.46 17.28 -13.29
CA TRP A 54 -15.70 18.63 -13.80
C TRP A 54 -15.97 18.70 -15.31
N TRP A 55 -15.54 17.68 -16.08
CA TRP A 55 -15.74 17.59 -17.52
C TRP A 55 -17.06 16.94 -17.95
N SER A 56 -17.98 16.71 -17.00
CA SER A 56 -19.25 16.01 -17.27
C SER A 56 -20.43 16.97 -17.58
N THR A 57 -20.16 18.22 -17.92
CA THR A 57 -21.14 19.23 -18.38
C THR A 57 -20.72 19.73 -19.75
#